data_AF-A0A2P6TP16-F1
#
_entry.id   AF-A0A2P6TP16-F1
#
_cell.length_a   1.000
_cell.length_b   1.000
_cell.length_c   1.000
_cell.angle_alpha   90.00
_cell.angle_beta   90.00
_cell.angle_gamma   90.00
#
_symmetry.space_group_name_H-M   'P 1'
#
loop_
_entity.id
_entity.type
_entity.pdbx_description
1 polymer ?
#
loop_
_entity_poly.entity_id
_entity_poly.type
_entity_poly.pdbx_seq_one_letter_code
_entity_poly.pdbx_strand_id
1 'polypeptide(L)'
;MLREVCCAQVDESLLKATELRLAGNAAARSGDLKRACALYTVGLELDPPGGRHLLLSNRSGVRLELGDAEGALEDATAAAECAPPGFTTAAIRQVEALLRLQRFRAAMECLLAARQRHPGFAETEDYHRCVADVQAALEAADVQP
;
A
#
# COMPACT_ATOMS: atom_id res chain seq x y z
N MET A 1 0.14 41.57 -4.38
CA MET A 1 -0.42 41.80 -3.03
C MET A 1 -0.95 40.57 -2.27
N LEU A 2 -1.52 39.52 -2.87
CA LEU A 2 -1.79 38.23 -2.15
C LEU A 2 -0.96 37.03 -2.66
N ARG A 3 -0.40 37.11 -3.87
CA ARG A 3 0.59 36.14 -4.39
C ARG A 3 1.99 36.28 -3.77
N GLU A 4 2.27 37.37 -3.05
CA GLU A 4 3.60 37.71 -2.52
C GLU A 4 3.74 37.44 -1.01
N VAL A 5 2.65 37.10 -0.30
CA VAL A 5 2.67 36.92 1.16
C VAL A 5 2.82 35.45 1.57
N CYS A 6 2.45 34.52 0.69
CA CYS A 6 2.71 33.09 0.85
C CYS A 6 3.34 32.55 -0.44
N CYS A 7 4.66 32.66 -0.58
CA CYS A 7 5.43 32.03 -1.66
C CYS A 7 5.50 30.49 -1.50
N ALA A 8 4.38 29.82 -1.21
CA ALA A 8 4.28 28.39 -1.39
C ALA A 8 3.94 28.16 -2.87
N GLN A 9 4.98 28.05 -3.72
CA GLN A 9 4.79 27.37 -5.01
C GLN A 9 4.28 25.97 -4.69
N VAL A 10 3.04 25.68 -5.09
CA VAL A 10 2.53 24.30 -5.06
C VAL A 10 3.34 23.53 -6.07
N ASP A 11 4.03 22.49 -5.61
CA ASP A 11 4.84 21.65 -6.49
C ASP A 11 3.93 21.01 -7.54
N GLU A 12 4.22 21.30 -8.82
CA GLU A 12 3.39 20.86 -9.94
C GLU A 12 3.39 19.34 -10.07
N SER A 13 4.50 18.68 -9.74
CA SER A 13 4.61 17.22 -9.74
C SER A 13 3.74 16.61 -8.64
N LEU A 14 3.69 17.24 -7.45
CA LEU A 14 2.79 16.81 -6.36
C LEU A 14 1.32 16.95 -6.74
N LEU A 15 0.93 18.08 -7.35
CA LEU A 15 -0.43 18.28 -7.82
C LEU A 15 -0.80 17.23 -8.87
N LYS A 16 0.06 17.01 -9.86
CA LYS A 16 -0.20 16.07 -10.93
C LYS A 16 -0.23 14.62 -10.47
N ALA A 17 0.69 14.24 -9.58
CA ALA A 17 0.69 12.92 -8.95
C ALA A 17 -0.59 12.68 -8.13
N THR A 18 -1.11 13.73 -7.47
CA THR A 18 -2.38 13.66 -6.75
C THR A 18 -3.57 13.44 -7.69
N GLU A 19 -3.63 14.16 -8.82
CA GLU A 19 -4.65 13.94 -9.85
C GLU A 19 -4.61 12.51 -10.41
N LEU A 20 -3.42 12.03 -10.75
CA LEU A 20 -3.21 10.68 -11.27
C LEU A 20 -3.62 9.62 -10.25
N ARG A 21 -3.31 9.82 -8.97
CA ARG A 21 -3.79 8.95 -7.88
C ARG A 21 -5.31 8.92 -7.82
N LEU A 22 -5.97 10.08 -7.87
CA LEU A 22 -7.44 10.15 -7.81
C LEU A 22 -8.10 9.49 -9.03
N ALA A 23 -7.54 9.71 -10.22
CA ALA A 23 -7.98 9.05 -11.46
C ALA A 23 -7.76 7.54 -11.40
N GLY A 24 -6.60 7.08 -10.89
CA GLY A 24 -6.30 5.68 -10.67
C GLY A 24 -7.29 5.03 -9.70
N ASN A 25 -7.61 5.72 -8.59
CA ASN A 25 -8.61 5.26 -7.64
C ASN A 25 -10.00 5.14 -8.28
N ALA A 26 -10.37 6.07 -9.16
CA ALA A 26 -11.64 6.01 -9.89
C ALA A 26 -11.68 4.83 -10.86
N ALA A 27 -10.60 4.59 -11.61
CA ALA A 27 -10.47 3.45 -12.51
C ALA A 27 -10.52 2.11 -11.76
N ALA A 28 -9.86 2.02 -10.60
CA ALA A 28 -9.90 0.83 -9.75
C ALA A 28 -11.33 0.54 -9.28
N ARG A 29 -12.05 1.56 -8.78
CA ARG A 29 -13.46 1.42 -8.37
C ARG A 29 -14.40 1.03 -9.51
N SER A 30 -14.07 1.37 -10.76
CA SER A 30 -14.84 0.94 -11.93
C SER A 30 -14.41 -0.42 -12.48
N GLY A 31 -13.47 -1.11 -11.85
CA GLY A 31 -12.94 -2.41 -12.29
C GLY A 31 -11.92 -2.34 -13.44
N ASP A 32 -11.52 -1.14 -13.87
CA ASP A 32 -10.46 -0.97 -14.88
C ASP A 32 -9.08 -0.97 -14.20
N LEU A 33 -8.72 -2.15 -13.71
CA LEU A 33 -7.51 -2.39 -12.92
C LEU A 33 -6.23 -2.10 -13.71
N LYS A 34 -6.20 -2.43 -15.01
CA LYS A 34 -5.05 -2.15 -15.87
C LYS A 34 -4.80 -0.65 -16.00
N ARG A 35 -5.87 0.13 -16.23
CA ARG A 35 -5.77 1.58 -16.28
C ARG A 35 -5.39 2.17 -14.93
N ALA A 36 -5.94 1.66 -13.82
CA ALA A 36 -5.56 2.11 -12.49
C ALA A 36 -4.06 1.92 -12.24
N CYS A 37 -3.53 0.73 -12.53
CA CYS A 37 -2.10 0.43 -12.40
C CYS A 37 -1.21 1.36 -13.25
N ALA A 38 -1.62 1.61 -14.51
CA ALA A 38 -0.93 2.55 -15.39
C ALA A 38 -0.92 3.99 -14.83
N LEU A 39 -2.07 4.48 -14.35
CA LEU A 39 -2.19 5.82 -13.77
C LEU A 39 -1.32 6.00 -12.53
N TYR A 40 -1.29 5.02 -11.63
CA TYR A 40 -0.39 5.08 -10.47
C TYR A 40 1.07 5.04 -10.87
N THR A 41 1.42 4.26 -11.90
CA THR A 41 2.79 4.17 -12.43
C THR A 41 3.26 5.52 -12.96
N VAL A 42 2.46 6.17 -13.81
CA VAL A 42 2.77 7.53 -14.28
C VAL A 42 2.89 8.50 -13.11
N GLY A 43 2.04 8.39 -12.09
CA GLY A 43 2.13 9.24 -10.89
C GLY A 43 3.43 9.05 -10.10
N LEU A 44 3.98 7.83 -10.08
CA LEU A 44 5.25 7.50 -9.43
C LEU A 44 6.47 7.98 -10.22
N GLU A 45 6.37 7.99 -11.55
CA GLU A 45 7.41 8.51 -12.46
C GLU A 45 7.62 10.02 -12.34
N LEU A 46 6.60 10.76 -11.85
CA LEU A 46 6.72 12.19 -11.55
C LEU A 46 7.61 12.49 -10.34
N ASP A 47 7.97 11.46 -9.57
CA ASP A 47 8.75 11.54 -8.33
C ASP A 47 8.30 12.70 -7.40
N PRO A 48 7.03 12.71 -6.99
CA PRO A 48 6.48 13.84 -6.24
C PRO A 48 7.18 13.95 -4.87
N PRO A 49 7.42 15.17 -4.36
CA PRO A 49 8.07 15.38 -3.07
C PRO A 49 7.26 14.84 -1.88
N GLY A 50 6.01 14.41 -2.11
CA GLY A 50 5.14 13.79 -1.11
C GLY A 50 4.08 12.88 -1.72
N GLY A 51 3.45 12.06 -0.90
CA GLY A 51 2.36 11.18 -1.33
C GLY A 51 2.78 9.93 -2.13
N ARG A 52 4.07 9.70 -2.36
CA ARG A 52 4.62 8.50 -3.02
C ARG A 52 4.11 7.19 -2.38
N HIS A 53 4.11 7.11 -1.04
CA HIS A 53 3.59 5.95 -0.30
C HIS A 53 2.11 5.64 -0.61
N LEU A 54 1.29 6.65 -0.91
CA LEU A 54 -0.13 6.45 -1.27
C LEU A 54 -0.28 5.84 -2.66
N LEU A 55 0.52 6.31 -3.62
CA LEU A 55 0.54 5.76 -4.99
C LEU A 55 1.01 4.29 -4.99
N LEU A 56 2.11 4.00 -4.27
CA LEU A 56 2.63 2.65 -4.10
C LEU A 56 1.61 1.73 -3.43
N SER A 57 1.02 2.17 -2.31
CA SER A 57 0.00 1.38 -1.59
C SER A 57 -1.24 1.09 -2.44
N ASN A 58 -1.65 2.04 -3.29
CA ASN A 58 -2.81 1.84 -4.17
C ASN A 58 -2.47 0.94 -5.35
N ARG A 59 -1.27 1.07 -5.93
CA ARG A 59 -0.80 0.19 -6.99
C ARG A 59 -0.59 -1.24 -6.51
N SER A 60 -0.10 -1.42 -5.29
CA SER A 60 0.00 -2.74 -4.62
C SER A 60 -1.34 -3.47 -4.59
N GLY A 61 -2.40 -2.82 -4.10
CA GLY A 61 -3.74 -3.42 -4.06
C GLY A 61 -4.25 -3.82 -5.46
N VAL A 62 -4.07 -2.95 -6.46
CA VAL A 62 -4.46 -3.26 -7.84
C VAL A 62 -3.63 -4.38 -8.45
N ARG A 63 -2.33 -4.45 -8.15
CA ARG A 63 -1.45 -5.55 -8.61
C ARG A 63 -1.91 -6.90 -8.03
N LEU A 64 -2.36 -6.95 -6.78
CA LEU A 64 -2.93 -8.17 -6.20
C LEU A 64 -4.17 -8.64 -6.94
N GLU A 65 -5.10 -7.72 -7.24
CA GLU A 65 -6.31 -8.05 -8.00
C GLU A 65 -5.99 -8.51 -9.45
N LEU A 66 -4.89 -8.02 -10.02
CA LEU A 66 -4.37 -8.47 -11.32
C LEU A 66 -3.58 -9.79 -11.24
N GLY A 67 -3.36 -10.35 -10.05
CA GLY A 67 -2.62 -11.59 -9.84
C GLY A 67 -1.09 -11.43 -9.73
N ASP A 68 -0.58 -10.19 -9.75
CA ASP A 68 0.85 -9.89 -9.59
C ASP A 68 1.17 -9.66 -8.10
N ALA A 69 1.24 -10.76 -7.35
CA ALA A 69 1.48 -10.69 -5.91
C ALA A 69 2.92 -10.31 -5.52
N GLU A 70 3.92 -10.65 -6.35
CA GLU A 70 5.31 -10.19 -6.12
C GLU A 70 5.43 -8.68 -6.33
N GLY A 71 4.94 -8.16 -7.46
CA GLY A 71 4.96 -6.72 -7.71
C GLY A 71 4.13 -5.94 -6.69
N ALA A 72 3.08 -6.54 -6.13
CA ALA A 72 2.34 -5.94 -5.03
C ALA A 72 3.15 -5.88 -3.74
N LEU A 73 3.91 -6.93 -3.41
CA LEU A 73 4.79 -6.96 -2.24
C LEU A 73 5.92 -5.95 -2.35
N GLU A 74 6.52 -5.81 -3.54
CA GLU A 74 7.53 -4.79 -3.84
C GLU A 74 6.98 -3.38 -3.59
N ASP A 75 5.80 -3.07 -4.15
CA ASP A 75 5.16 -1.77 -3.96
C ASP A 75 4.81 -1.49 -2.50
N ALA A 76 4.25 -2.49 -1.79
CA ALA A 76 3.89 -2.34 -0.38
C ALA A 76 5.12 -2.12 0.51
N THR A 77 6.24 -2.77 0.18
CA THR A 77 7.52 -2.59 0.88
C THR A 77 8.09 -1.20 0.65
N ALA A 78 8.16 -0.76 -0.61
CA ALA A 78 8.58 0.60 -0.92
C ALA A 78 7.65 1.65 -0.29
N ALA A 79 6.34 1.37 -0.19
CA ALA A 79 5.40 2.24 0.50
C ALA A 79 5.75 2.37 1.98
N ALA A 80 6.02 1.26 2.67
CA ALA A 80 6.39 1.26 4.08
C ALA A 80 7.71 2.02 4.35
N GLU A 81 8.68 1.92 3.44
CA GLU A 81 9.97 2.60 3.56
C GLU A 81 9.89 4.12 3.43
N CYS A 82 8.97 4.64 2.59
CA CYS A 82 8.83 6.07 2.34
C CYS A 82 7.62 6.72 3.03
N ALA A 83 6.84 5.96 3.80
CA ALA A 83 5.64 6.48 4.45
C ALA A 83 5.96 7.28 5.73
N PRO A 84 5.12 8.27 6.07
CA PRO A 84 5.19 8.92 7.37
C PRO A 84 4.85 7.91 8.50
N PRO A 85 5.31 8.17 9.75
CA PRO A 85 4.98 7.34 10.90
C PRO A 85 3.47 7.15 11.06
N GLY A 86 3.04 5.91 11.30
CA GLY A 86 1.64 5.57 11.54
C GLY A 86 0.86 5.17 10.27
N PHE A 87 1.49 5.17 9.09
CA PHE A 87 0.87 4.64 7.87
C PHE A 87 0.90 3.10 7.84
N THR A 88 -0.01 2.48 8.60
CA THR A 88 -0.10 1.02 8.75
C THR A 88 -0.69 0.32 7.52
N THR A 89 -1.30 1.06 6.59
CA THR A 89 -1.85 0.53 5.34
C THR A 89 -0.78 -0.17 4.49
N ALA A 90 0.47 0.31 4.48
CA ALA A 90 1.55 -0.38 3.78
C ALA A 90 1.81 -1.79 4.33
N ALA A 91 1.79 -1.95 5.66
CA ALA A 91 1.96 -3.26 6.30
C ALA A 91 0.78 -4.20 5.98
N ILE A 92 -0.45 -3.68 5.96
CA ILE A 92 -1.63 -4.46 5.53
C ILE A 92 -1.44 -4.97 4.09
N ARG A 93 -1.01 -4.10 3.16
CA ARG A 93 -0.73 -4.49 1.77
C ARG A 93 0.38 -5.54 1.66
N GLN A 94 1.44 -5.43 2.46
CA GLN A 94 2.51 -6.44 2.51
C GLN A 94 1.95 -7.80 2.95
N VAL A 95 1.11 -7.82 3.98
CA VAL A 95 0.48 -9.05 4.49
C VAL A 95 -0.43 -9.69 3.46
N GLU A 96 -1.30 -8.91 2.81
CA GLU A 96 -2.18 -9.39 1.73
C GLU A 96 -1.37 -10.03 0.60
N ALA A 97 -0.25 -9.40 0.20
CA ALA A 97 0.63 -9.94 -0.83
C ALA A 97 1.35 -11.22 -0.37
N LEU A 98 1.86 -11.26 0.85
CA LEU A 98 2.52 -12.43 1.41
C LEU A 98 1.56 -13.61 1.57
N LEU A 99 0.32 -13.36 1.99
CA LEU A 99 -0.75 -14.37 2.01
C LEU A 99 -0.98 -14.93 0.60
N ARG A 100 -1.05 -14.06 -0.42
CA ARG A 100 -1.28 -14.51 -1.79
C ARG A 100 -0.12 -15.32 -2.38
N LEU A 101 1.09 -15.05 -1.92
CA LEU A 101 2.31 -15.80 -2.23
C LEU A 101 2.52 -17.04 -1.34
N GLN A 102 1.59 -17.33 -0.43
CA GLN A 102 1.69 -18.41 0.57
C GLN A 102 2.91 -18.30 1.52
N ARG A 103 3.44 -17.08 1.70
CA ARG A 103 4.57 -16.76 2.59
C ARG A 103 4.05 -16.42 3.99
N PHE A 104 3.30 -17.32 4.61
CA PHE A 104 2.52 -17.04 5.82
C PHE A 104 3.37 -16.66 7.04
N ARG A 105 4.52 -17.30 7.23
CA ARG A 105 5.45 -16.96 8.34
C ARG A 105 5.96 -15.52 8.21
N ALA A 106 6.37 -15.13 7.00
CA ALA A 106 6.79 -13.76 6.72
C ALA A 106 5.63 -12.75 6.90
N ALA A 107 4.40 -13.15 6.58
CA ALA A 107 3.22 -12.31 6.84
C ALA A 107 3.01 -12.04 8.34
N MET A 108 3.19 -13.07 9.19
CA MET A 108 3.12 -12.90 10.65
C MET A 108 4.25 -12.02 11.17
N GLU A 109 5.48 -12.23 10.71
CA GLU A 109 6.63 -11.39 11.06
C GLU A 109 6.40 -9.92 10.68
N CYS A 110 5.82 -9.66 9.51
CA CYS A 110 5.43 -8.33 9.06
C CYS A 110 4.46 -7.66 10.04
N LEU A 111 3.40 -8.36 10.47
CA LEU A 111 2.43 -7.85 11.46
C LEU A 111 3.08 -7.53 12.81
N LEU A 112 3.94 -8.43 13.30
CA LEU A 112 4.64 -8.23 14.57
C LEU A 112 5.57 -7.00 14.51
N ALA A 113 6.32 -6.85 13.42
CA ALA A 113 7.19 -5.71 13.21
C ALA A 113 6.41 -4.40 13.06
N ALA A 114 5.29 -4.41 12.33
CA ALA A 114 4.41 -3.26 12.17
C ALA A 114 3.82 -2.82 13.52
N ARG A 115 3.33 -3.77 14.34
CA ARG A 115 2.84 -3.50 15.69
C ARG A 115 3.94 -2.94 16.61
N GLN A 116 5.16 -3.45 16.51
CA GLN A 116 6.26 -2.94 17.35
C GLN A 116 6.58 -1.48 17.01
N ARG A 117 6.59 -1.13 15.72
CA ARG A 117 6.80 0.26 15.25
C ARG A 117 5.63 1.17 15.60
N HIS A 118 4.41 0.65 15.52
CA HIS A 118 3.17 1.38 15.76
C HIS A 118 2.28 0.59 16.73
N PRO A 119 2.50 0.72 18.06
CA PRO A 119 1.75 -0.07 19.05
C PRO A 119 0.23 0.08 18.93
N GLY A 120 -0.27 1.28 18.60
CA GLY A 120 -1.70 1.52 18.36
C GLY A 120 -2.29 0.73 17.17
N PHE A 121 -1.46 0.21 16.27
CA PHE A 121 -1.92 -0.67 15.20
C PHE A 121 -2.52 -1.97 15.76
N ALA A 122 -2.01 -2.47 16.89
CA ALA A 122 -2.48 -3.70 17.54
C ALA A 122 -3.97 -3.67 17.90
N GLU A 123 -4.51 -2.47 18.12
CA GLU A 123 -5.87 -2.24 18.58
C GLU A 123 -6.84 -1.97 17.41
N THR A 124 -6.35 -2.05 16.17
CA THR A 124 -7.17 -1.78 14.97
C THR A 124 -7.85 -3.05 14.48
N GLU A 125 -9.08 -2.91 13.97
CA GLU A 125 -9.82 -4.00 13.35
C GLU A 125 -9.04 -4.62 12.18
N ASP A 126 -8.37 -3.81 11.37
CA ASP A 126 -7.53 -4.28 10.26
C ASP A 126 -6.38 -5.19 10.74
N TYR A 127 -5.72 -4.85 11.86
CA TYR A 127 -4.67 -5.69 12.42
C TYR A 127 -5.24 -7.04 12.88
N HIS A 128 -6.35 -7.03 13.61
CA HIS A 128 -6.98 -8.26 14.07
C HIS A 128 -7.44 -9.15 12.92
N ARG A 129 -8.02 -8.56 11.86
CA ARG A 129 -8.37 -9.29 10.62
C ARG A 129 -7.14 -9.94 10.01
N CYS A 130 -6.07 -9.17 9.79
CA CYS A 130 -4.84 -9.70 9.18
C CYS A 130 -4.21 -10.83 10.02
N VAL A 131 -4.20 -10.71 11.35
CA VAL A 131 -3.70 -11.77 12.24
C VAL A 131 -4.53 -13.03 12.07
N ALA A 132 -5.86 -12.93 12.08
CA ALA A 132 -6.75 -14.07 11.92
C ALA A 132 -6.55 -14.76 10.56
N ASP A 133 -6.45 -14.00 9.47
CA ASP A 133 -6.23 -14.54 8.12
C ASP A 133 -4.90 -15.30 8.03
N VAL A 134 -3.83 -14.73 8.61
CA VAL A 134 -2.50 -15.39 8.62
C VAL A 134 -2.49 -16.63 9.50
N GLN A 135 -3.15 -16.61 10.66
CA GLN A 135 -3.25 -17.77 11.54
C GLN A 135 -4.01 -18.91 10.87
N ALA A 136 -5.16 -18.62 10.29
CA ALA A 136 -5.95 -19.62 9.56
C ALA A 136 -5.15 -20.23 8.39
N ALA A 137 -4.38 -19.41 7.67
CA ALA A 137 -3.53 -19.89 6.58
C ALA A 137 -2.36 -20.77 7.06
N LEU A 138 -1.74 -20.44 8.20
CA LEU A 138 -0.70 -21.26 8.83
C LEU A 138 -1.25 -22.62 9.27
N GLU A 139 -2.40 -22.62 9.96
CA GLU A 139 -3.07 -23.85 10.41
C GLU A 139 -3.45 -24.74 9.24
N ALA A 140 -4.02 -24.16 8.18
CA ALA A 140 -4.39 -24.91 6.98
C ALA A 140 -3.17 -25.53 6.28
N ALA A 141 -2.00 -24.86 6.30
CA ALA A 141 -0.76 -25.37 5.72
C ALA A 141 -0.15 -26.51 6.55
N ASP A 142 -0.21 -26.43 7.89
CA ASP A 142 0.31 -27.47 8.78
C ASP A 142 -0.52 -28.77 8.76
N VAL A 143 -1.76 -28.71 8.28
CA VAL A 143 -2.68 -29.87 8.14
C VAL A 143 -2.48 -30.62 6.82
N GLN A 144 -1.74 -30.07 5.85
CA GLN A 144 -1.48 -30.78 4.58
C GLN A 144 -0.40 -31.86 4.76
N PRO A 145 -0.70 -33.14 4.45
CA PRO A 145 0.20 -34.28 4.67
C PRO A 145 1.40 -34.33 3.72
#